data_AF-A0A3M5PEP5-F1
#
_entry.id   AF-A0A3M5PEP5-F1
#
_cell.length_a   1.000
_cell.length_b   1.000
_cell.length_c   1.000
_cell.angle_alpha   90.00
_cell.angle_beta   90.00
_cell.angle_gamma   90.00
#
_symmetry.space_group_name_H-M   'P 1'
#
loop_
_entity.id
_entity.type
_entity.pdbx_description
1 polymer ?
#
loop_
_entity_poly.entity_id
_entity_poly.type
_entity_poly.pdbx_seq_one_letter_code
_entity_poly.pdbx_strand_id
1 'polypeptide(L)'
;MFWKITLSAITICLFSFPRNCLSAWITLKPDAPKLPVTKPDWIASSACTLTEEQALNHAKGCLLGLAIADAVGTKLEFLPRNRSRVNDMVGGSPFRLSPGEWNDDTSMALCLADKYLAKGDFDFKDYSDRLCR
;
A
#
# COMPACT_ATOMS: atom_id res chain seq x y z
N MET A 1 18.22 3.41 -10.97
CA MET A 1 17.27 2.87 -12.00
C MET A 1 15.99 2.28 -11.39
N PHE A 2 15.93 2.10 -10.06
CA PHE A 2 14.76 1.58 -9.33
C PHE A 2 13.72 2.65 -8.96
N TRP A 3 14.09 3.94 -8.93
CA TRP A 3 13.17 5.04 -8.56
C TRP A 3 12.15 5.42 -9.65
N LYS A 4 12.32 4.97 -10.90
CA LYS A 4 11.32 5.19 -11.96
C LYS A 4 10.08 4.30 -11.82
N ILE A 5 10.14 3.24 -11.00
CA ILE A 5 9.06 2.26 -10.86
C ILE A 5 8.06 2.71 -9.78
N THR A 6 8.53 3.32 -8.69
CA THR A 6 7.66 3.73 -7.57
C THR A 6 6.84 4.99 -7.85
N LEU A 7 7.36 5.94 -8.63
CA LEU A 7 6.60 7.13 -9.04
C LEU A 7 5.70 6.90 -10.27
N SER A 8 5.94 5.84 -11.03
CA SER A 8 5.02 5.40 -12.08
C SER A 8 3.77 4.75 -11.47
N ALA A 9 3.87 3.92 -10.43
CA ALA A 9 2.70 3.23 -9.86
C ALA A 9 1.63 4.18 -9.29
N ILE A 10 2.02 5.29 -8.65
CA ILE A 10 1.05 6.26 -8.08
C ILE A 10 0.50 7.23 -9.15
N THR A 11 1.27 7.50 -10.20
CA THR A 11 0.82 8.35 -11.32
C THR A 11 0.00 7.56 -12.37
N ILE A 12 0.25 6.25 -12.54
CA ILE A 12 -0.43 5.39 -13.52
C ILE A 12 -1.77 4.88 -13.00
N CYS A 13 -1.97 4.70 -11.70
CA CYS A 13 -3.28 4.36 -11.12
C CYS A 13 -4.38 5.39 -11.45
N LEU A 14 -4.02 6.64 -11.77
CA LEU A 14 -4.98 7.66 -12.22
C LEU A 14 -5.10 7.78 -13.75
N PHE A 15 -4.22 7.14 -14.54
CA PHE A 15 -4.14 7.33 -16.00
C PHE A 15 -4.17 6.06 -16.87
N SER A 16 -4.12 4.84 -16.29
CA SER A 16 -4.21 3.56 -17.02
C SER A 16 -5.56 2.84 -16.89
N PHE A 17 -6.63 3.53 -16.52
CA PHE A 17 -7.96 3.00 -16.83
C PHE A 17 -8.11 3.00 -18.36
N PRO A 18 -8.31 1.84 -19.02
CA PRO A 18 -8.70 1.84 -20.42
C PRO A 18 -9.95 2.69 -20.53
N ARG A 19 -9.91 3.73 -21.40
CA ARG A 19 -11.00 4.69 -21.61
C ARG A 19 -12.35 4.04 -21.97
N ASN A 20 -12.37 2.73 -22.21
CA ASN A 20 -13.52 1.96 -22.65
C ASN A 20 -14.16 1.08 -21.55
N CYS A 21 -13.63 1.00 -20.33
CA CYS A 21 -14.25 0.19 -19.25
C CYS A 21 -15.12 0.99 -18.26
N LEU A 22 -15.04 2.32 -18.30
CA LEU A 22 -15.83 3.20 -17.41
C LEU A 22 -17.22 3.56 -17.94
N SER A 23 -17.56 3.18 -19.18
CA SER A 23 -18.82 3.58 -19.82
C SER A 23 -20.06 2.83 -19.30
N ALA A 24 -19.90 1.77 -18.50
CA ALA A 24 -21.02 0.90 -18.14
C ALA A 24 -21.63 1.12 -16.74
N TRP A 25 -21.00 1.87 -15.82
CA TRP A 25 -21.49 1.94 -14.43
C TRP A 25 -21.54 3.33 -13.79
N ILE A 26 -21.04 4.36 -14.45
CA ILE A 26 -21.23 5.76 -14.02
C ILE A 26 -21.45 6.60 -15.28
N THR A 27 -22.68 6.59 -15.81
CA THR A 27 -23.07 7.61 -16.77
C THR A 27 -23.23 8.91 -15.97
N LEU A 28 -22.15 9.70 -15.92
CA LEU A 28 -22.24 11.08 -15.43
C LEU A 28 -23.37 11.76 -16.19
N LYS A 29 -24.27 12.44 -15.47
CA LYS A 29 -25.38 13.16 -16.12
C LYS A 29 -24.82 14.14 -17.16
N PRO A 30 -25.52 14.39 -18.28
CA PRO A 30 -25.04 15.28 -19.34
C PRO A 30 -24.68 16.69 -18.86
N ASP A 31 -25.29 17.13 -17.77
CA ASP A 31 -25.14 18.42 -17.10
C ASP A 31 -24.14 18.39 -15.91
N ALA A 32 -23.47 17.26 -15.66
CA ALA A 32 -22.51 17.16 -14.58
C ALA A 32 -21.38 18.20 -14.77
N PRO A 33 -20.99 18.93 -13.70
CA PRO A 33 -19.87 19.85 -13.76
C PRO A 33 -18.61 19.12 -14.27
N LYS A 34 -18.09 19.57 -15.42
CA LYS A 34 -16.82 19.07 -15.92
C LYS A 34 -15.72 19.59 -15.01
N LEU A 35 -14.97 18.69 -14.38
CA LEU A 35 -13.76 19.09 -13.66
C LEU A 35 -12.81 19.83 -14.61
N PRO A 36 -12.04 20.81 -14.12
CA PRO A 36 -11.03 21.49 -14.93
C PRO A 36 -10.15 20.48 -15.65
N VAL A 37 -9.87 20.70 -16.93
CA VAL A 37 -8.96 19.86 -17.73
C VAL A 37 -7.50 20.03 -17.26
N THR A 38 -7.24 21.05 -16.45
CA THR A 38 -5.93 21.30 -15.83
C THR A 38 -5.73 20.40 -14.63
N LYS A 39 -4.60 19.68 -14.61
CA LYS A 39 -4.17 18.92 -13.43
C LYS A 39 -4.03 19.89 -12.25
N PRO A 40 -4.74 19.68 -11.14
CA PRO A 40 -4.64 20.56 -10.00
C PRO A 40 -3.27 20.41 -9.32
N ASP A 41 -2.75 21.51 -8.79
CA ASP A 41 -1.37 21.61 -8.27
C ASP A 41 -1.08 20.62 -7.13
N TRP A 42 -2.08 20.28 -6.32
CA TRP A 42 -1.93 19.34 -5.20
C TRP A 42 -1.66 17.88 -5.63
N ILE A 43 -1.88 17.53 -6.91
CA ILE A 43 -1.51 16.21 -7.47
C ILE A 43 -0.05 16.22 -7.98
N ALA A 44 0.61 17.38 -8.04
CA ALA A 44 2.02 17.44 -8.41
C ALA A 44 2.87 16.82 -7.29
N SER A 45 3.70 15.83 -7.64
CA SER A 45 4.67 15.27 -6.70
C SER A 45 5.74 16.31 -6.38
N SER A 46 6.06 16.46 -5.10
CA SER A 46 7.19 17.27 -4.66
C SER A 46 8.51 16.68 -5.15
N ALA A 47 9.49 17.53 -5.43
CA ALA A 47 10.84 17.08 -5.76
C ALA A 47 11.46 16.34 -4.57
N CYS A 48 12.03 15.17 -4.81
CA CYS A 48 12.74 14.41 -3.78
C CYS A 48 14.04 15.15 -3.43
N THR A 49 14.25 15.42 -2.14
CA THR A 49 15.47 16.06 -1.62
C THR A 49 16.50 15.05 -1.11
N LEU A 50 16.16 13.76 -1.09
CA LEU A 50 17.00 12.68 -0.60
C LEU A 50 17.90 12.12 -1.71
N THR A 51 19.05 11.57 -1.32
CA THR A 51 19.85 10.74 -2.23
C THR A 51 19.11 9.44 -2.57
N GLU A 52 19.49 8.76 -3.67
CA GLU A 52 18.88 7.46 -4.04
C GLU A 52 19.07 6.42 -2.91
N GLU A 53 20.22 6.46 -2.22
CA GLU A 53 20.51 5.58 -1.08
C GLU A 53 19.58 5.86 0.12
N GLN A 54 19.43 7.14 0.50
CA GLN A 54 18.53 7.53 1.60
C GLN A 54 17.07 7.17 1.27
N ALA A 55 16.64 7.45 0.04
CA ALA A 55 15.30 7.16 -0.42
C ALA A 55 15.03 5.64 -0.46
N LEU A 56 16.00 4.84 -0.88
CA LEU A 56 15.93 3.37 -0.84
C LEU A 56 15.87 2.86 0.61
N ASN A 57 16.68 3.43 1.51
CA ASN A 57 16.67 3.07 2.92
C ASN A 57 15.29 3.35 3.55
N HIS A 58 14.69 4.50 3.25
CA HIS A 58 13.35 4.83 3.72
C HIS A 58 12.29 3.89 3.13
N ALA A 59 12.34 3.59 1.83
CA ALA A 59 11.40 2.67 1.19
C ALA A 59 11.47 1.26 1.80
N LYS A 60 12.68 0.74 2.06
CA LYS A 60 12.87 -0.52 2.79
C LYS A 60 12.32 -0.42 4.21
N GLY A 61 12.61 0.67 4.90
CA GLY A 61 12.11 0.96 6.24
C GLY A 61 10.58 1.00 6.32
N CYS A 62 9.89 1.48 5.29
CA CYS A 62 8.42 1.47 5.26
C CYS A 62 7.86 0.05 5.24
N LEU A 63 8.37 -0.84 4.37
CA LEU A 63 7.86 -2.20 4.27
C LEU A 63 8.29 -3.07 5.46
N LEU A 64 9.55 -2.98 5.88
CA LEU A 64 10.04 -3.69 7.06
C LEU A 64 9.39 -3.18 8.34
N GLY A 65 9.22 -1.86 8.46
CA GLY A 65 8.57 -1.22 9.60
C GLY A 65 7.11 -1.62 9.74
N LEU A 66 6.38 -1.81 8.62
CA LEU A 66 5.04 -2.38 8.62
C LEU A 66 5.05 -3.78 9.25
N ALA A 67 5.92 -4.67 8.79
CA ALA A 67 5.99 -6.04 9.31
C ALA A 67 6.43 -6.12 10.78
N ILE A 68 7.37 -5.26 11.18
CA ILE A 68 7.80 -5.15 12.58
C ILE A 68 6.66 -4.65 13.46
N ALA A 69 5.95 -3.61 13.03
CA ALA A 69 4.84 -3.03 13.80
C ALA A 69 3.67 -4.00 13.94
N ASP A 70 3.36 -4.76 12.90
CA ASP A 70 2.38 -5.85 12.90
C ASP A 70 2.76 -6.93 13.94
N ALA A 71 3.97 -7.51 13.82
CA ALA A 71 4.44 -8.56 14.73
C ALA A 71 4.53 -8.12 16.21
N VAL A 72 4.84 -6.85 16.47
CA VAL A 72 4.85 -6.29 17.84
C VAL A 72 3.43 -5.97 18.33
N GLY A 73 2.59 -5.41 17.45
CA GLY A 73 1.25 -4.91 17.75
C GLY A 73 0.24 -6.00 18.07
N THR A 74 0.35 -7.17 17.41
CA THR A 74 -0.58 -8.29 17.59
C THR A 74 -0.70 -8.75 19.04
N LYS A 75 0.34 -8.58 19.86
CA LYS A 75 0.30 -8.93 21.30
C LYS A 75 -0.82 -8.22 22.06
N LEU A 76 -1.14 -6.98 21.67
CA LEU A 76 -2.09 -6.11 22.35
C LEU A 76 -3.43 -6.02 21.63
N GLU A 77 -3.61 -6.80 20.56
CA GLU A 77 -4.84 -6.81 19.76
C GLU A 77 -6.05 -7.15 20.63
N PHE A 78 -7.15 -6.42 20.44
CA PHE A 78 -8.41 -6.50 21.21
C PHE A 78 -8.31 -6.18 22.72
N LEU A 79 -7.17 -5.71 23.22
CA LEU A 79 -7.06 -5.23 24.59
C LEU A 79 -7.43 -3.74 24.71
N PRO A 80 -8.13 -3.33 25.78
CA PRO A 80 -8.27 -1.91 26.10
C PRO A 80 -6.90 -1.24 26.25
N ARG A 81 -6.81 0.01 25.81
CA ARG A 81 -5.60 0.83 26.00
C ARG A 81 -5.18 0.83 27.47
N ASN A 82 -3.88 0.75 27.73
CA ASN A 82 -3.24 0.70 29.05
C ASN A 82 -3.48 -0.56 29.90
N ARG A 83 -4.17 -1.59 29.38
CA ARG A 83 -4.33 -2.87 30.11
C ARG A 83 -3.04 -3.70 30.14
N SER A 84 -2.22 -3.61 29.11
CA SER A 84 -0.92 -4.26 29.00
C SER A 84 0.04 -3.38 28.20
N ARG A 85 1.34 -3.68 28.26
CA ARG A 85 2.40 -2.97 27.55
C ARG A 85 3.26 -3.97 26.80
N VAL A 86 3.80 -3.54 25.66
CA VAL A 86 4.75 -4.29 24.85
C VAL A 86 5.95 -3.38 24.57
N ASN A 87 7.15 -3.91 24.71
CA ASN A 87 8.41 -3.21 24.46
C ASN A 87 9.41 -4.06 23.67
N ASP A 88 9.00 -5.28 23.30
CA ASP A 88 9.79 -6.23 22.53
C ASP A 88 8.86 -7.13 21.70
N MET A 89 9.44 -7.82 20.72
CA MET A 89 8.74 -8.71 19.79
C MET A 89 8.54 -10.08 20.44
N VAL A 90 7.56 -10.18 21.32
CA VAL A 90 7.32 -11.37 22.16
C VAL A 90 6.32 -12.37 21.58
N GLY A 91 5.76 -12.10 20.40
CA GLY A 91 4.66 -12.89 19.82
C GLY A 91 3.41 -12.80 20.69
N GLY A 92 2.65 -13.90 20.82
CA GLY A 92 1.43 -13.96 21.63
C GLY A 92 0.18 -13.75 20.78
N SER A 93 -0.70 -12.81 21.17
CA SER A 93 -2.00 -12.58 20.50
C SER A 93 -3.04 -13.69 20.75
N PRO A 94 -4.37 -13.43 20.56
CA PRO A 94 -5.36 -14.50 20.37
C PRO A 94 -4.94 -15.58 19.38
N PHE A 95 -4.07 -15.25 18.42
CA PHE A 95 -3.62 -16.18 17.37
C PHE A 95 -2.46 -17.10 17.77
N ARG A 96 -1.89 -16.96 18.98
CA ARG A 96 -0.77 -17.78 19.50
C ARG A 96 0.46 -17.77 18.58
N LEU A 97 0.79 -16.60 18.08
CA LEU A 97 1.94 -16.37 17.20
C LEU A 97 3.27 -16.49 17.97
N SER A 98 4.28 -17.02 17.29
CA SER A 98 5.67 -17.01 17.74
C SER A 98 6.28 -15.60 17.64
N PRO A 99 7.31 -15.28 18.44
CA PRO A 99 8.09 -14.06 18.26
C PRO A 99 8.53 -13.84 16.81
N GLY A 100 8.09 -12.72 16.20
CA GLY A 100 8.45 -12.33 14.84
C GLY A 100 7.49 -12.78 13.74
N GLU A 101 6.47 -13.55 14.08
CA GLU A 101 5.36 -13.80 13.16
C GLU A 101 4.46 -12.55 13.06
N TRP A 102 4.06 -12.23 11.84
CA TRP A 102 3.20 -11.12 11.44
C TRP A 102 1.85 -11.65 10.94
N ASN A 103 0.84 -10.80 10.84
CA ASN A 103 -0.54 -11.18 10.53
C ASN A 103 -0.97 -10.83 9.08
N ASP A 104 -2.27 -10.58 8.89
CA ASP A 104 -2.85 -10.23 7.60
C ASP A 104 -2.36 -8.87 7.05
N ASP A 105 -1.97 -7.92 7.89
CA ASP A 105 -1.42 -6.63 7.45
C ASP A 105 -0.19 -6.83 6.55
N THR A 106 0.77 -7.62 7.04
CA THR A 106 1.98 -7.95 6.26
C THR A 106 1.68 -8.88 5.10
N SER A 107 0.79 -9.86 5.28
CA SER A 107 0.38 -10.78 4.21
C SER A 107 -0.20 -10.04 3.01
N MET A 108 -1.11 -9.09 3.25
CA MET A 108 -1.73 -8.25 2.22
C MET A 108 -0.70 -7.32 1.55
N ALA A 109 0.19 -6.70 2.33
CA ALA A 109 1.24 -5.85 1.80
C ALA A 109 2.20 -6.62 0.87
N LEU A 110 2.56 -7.86 1.23
CA LEU A 110 3.39 -8.73 0.40
C LEU A 110 2.66 -9.14 -0.88
N CYS A 111 1.36 -9.49 -0.81
CA CYS A 111 0.56 -9.77 -2.00
C CYS A 111 0.54 -8.58 -2.97
N LEU A 112 0.46 -7.36 -2.45
CA LEU A 112 0.51 -6.14 -3.26
C LEU A 112 1.89 -5.90 -3.86
N ALA A 113 2.96 -6.10 -3.09
CA ALA A 113 4.33 -5.98 -3.58
C ALA A 113 4.61 -6.96 -4.72
N ASP A 114 4.22 -8.23 -4.54
CA ASP A 114 4.33 -9.28 -5.56
C ASP A 114 3.57 -8.94 -6.85
N LYS A 115 2.38 -8.35 -6.72
CA LYS A 115 1.58 -7.85 -7.84
C LYS A 115 2.34 -6.79 -8.63
N TYR A 116 2.92 -5.81 -7.95
CA TYR A 116 3.69 -4.75 -8.59
C TYR A 116 4.98 -5.29 -9.24
N LEU A 117 5.67 -6.22 -8.60
CA LEU A 117 6.87 -6.86 -9.16
C LEU A 117 6.57 -7.65 -10.44
N ALA A 118 5.39 -8.28 -10.54
CA ALA A 118 5.03 -9.09 -11.70
C ALA A 118 4.68 -8.27 -12.96
N LYS A 119 4.01 -7.11 -12.83
CA LYS A 119 3.47 -6.36 -13.98
C LYS A 119 3.90 -4.88 -14.06
N GLY A 120 4.55 -4.32 -13.03
CA GLY A 120 4.98 -2.92 -13.00
C GLY A 120 3.84 -1.88 -12.95
N ASP A 121 2.60 -2.32 -12.81
CA ASP A 121 1.40 -1.49 -12.71
C ASP A 121 0.49 -2.03 -11.59
N PHE A 122 -0.69 -1.46 -11.35
CA PHE A 122 -1.73 -2.02 -10.49
C PHE A 122 -2.81 -2.74 -11.32
N ASP A 123 -3.21 -3.92 -10.86
CA ASP A 123 -4.23 -4.77 -11.48
C ASP A 123 -5.02 -5.38 -10.33
N PHE A 124 -6.23 -4.88 -10.15
CA PHE A 124 -7.07 -5.26 -9.02
C PHE A 124 -7.38 -6.76 -9.03
N LYS A 125 -7.61 -7.35 -10.21
CA LYS A 125 -7.95 -8.77 -10.30
C LYS A 125 -6.77 -9.63 -9.88
N ASP A 126 -5.57 -9.35 -10.38
CA ASP A 126 -4.36 -10.08 -9.98
C ASP A 126 -4.05 -9.92 -8.48
N TYR A 127 -4.27 -8.72 -7.92
CA TYR A 127 -4.13 -8.50 -6.49
C TYR A 127 -5.11 -9.37 -5.68
N SER A 128 -6.39 -9.34 -6.01
CA SER A 128 -7.41 -10.17 -5.35
C SER A 128 -7.13 -11.66 -5.49
N ASP A 129 -6.71 -12.11 -6.68
CA ASP A 129 -6.34 -13.51 -6.92
C ASP A 129 -5.14 -13.94 -6.07
N ARG A 130 -4.26 -13.02 -5.62
CA ARG A 130 -3.14 -13.31 -4.71
C ARG A 130 -3.57 -13.37 -3.25
N LEU A 131 -4.49 -12.50 -2.84
CA LEU A 131 -5.08 -12.52 -1.49
C LEU A 131 -5.84 -13.81 -1.18
N CYS A 132 -6.34 -14.50 -2.21
CA CYS A 132 -7.12 -15.73 -2.07
C CYS A 132 -6.31 -17.03 -2.22
N ARG A 133 -4.96 -16.96 -2.36
CA ARG A 133 -4.09 -18.15 -2.43
C ARG A 133 -3.78 -18.70 -1.05
#